data_AF-A0A396YR96-F1
#
_entry.id   AF-A0A396YR96-F1
#
_cell.length_a   1.000
_cell.length_b   1.000
_cell.length_c   1.000
_cell.angle_alpha   90.00
_cell.angle_beta   90.00
_cell.angle_gamma   90.00
#
_symmetry.space_group_name_H-M   'P 1'
#
loop_
_entity.id
_entity.type
_entity.pdbx_description
1 polymer ?
#
loop_
_entity_poly.entity_id
_entity_poly.type
_entity_poly.pdbx_seq_one_letter_code
_entity_poly.pdbx_strand_id
1 'polypeptide(L)'
;MLKWFNDFLIEYVKHAVLNLGQALQGIRYIYSHPKVDKIVDRGSLRHFLFSFVMRAKLILNDLFFSILPPHWHHSPDEIKAFHGISLLRWFQYGYCAWRFSDSGALKTLDGTEDKRWDPRCDD
;
A
#
# COMPACT_ATOMS: atom_id res chain seq x y z
N MET A 1 -18.01 -23.64 -12.20
CA MET A 1 -16.63 -23.52 -12.72
C MET A 1 -16.34 -22.12 -13.25
N LEU A 2 -17.10 -21.60 -14.22
CA LEU A 2 -16.88 -20.26 -14.79
C LEU A 2 -17.00 -19.11 -13.76
N LYS A 3 -18.03 -19.14 -12.90
CA LYS A 3 -18.21 -18.11 -11.85
C LYS A 3 -17.02 -18.05 -10.89
N TRP A 4 -16.62 -19.20 -10.36
CA TRP A 4 -15.48 -19.30 -9.43
C TRP A 4 -14.18 -18.78 -10.05
N PHE A 5 -13.92 -19.12 -11.32
CA PHE A 5 -12.74 -18.64 -12.03
C PHE A 5 -12.77 -17.11 -12.21
N ASN A 6 -13.94 -16.54 -12.54
CA ASN A 6 -14.10 -15.09 -12.64
C ASN A 6 -13.90 -14.38 -11.29
N ASP A 7 -14.47 -14.93 -10.22
CA ASP A 7 -14.31 -14.39 -8.86
C ASP A 7 -12.82 -14.39 -8.46
N PHE A 8 -12.12 -15.52 -8.68
CA PHE A 8 -10.68 -15.65 -8.44
C PHE A 8 -9.87 -14.60 -9.21
N LEU A 9 -10.16 -14.40 -10.50
CA LEU A 9 -9.46 -13.38 -11.31
C LEU A 9 -9.72 -11.97 -10.80
N ILE A 10 -10.95 -11.64 -10.41
CA ILE A 10 -11.30 -10.32 -9.87
C ILE A 10 -10.56 -10.07 -8.55
N GLU A 11 -10.51 -11.05 -7.66
CA GLU A 11 -9.81 -10.97 -6.38
C GLU A 11 -8.30 -10.83 -6.59
N TYR A 12 -7.73 -11.62 -7.51
CA TYR A 12 -6.33 -11.51 -7.91
C TYR A 12 -6.00 -10.11 -8.43
N VAL A 13 -6.79 -9.58 -9.38
CA VAL A 13 -6.52 -8.26 -9.97
C VAL A 13 -6.67 -7.15 -8.92
N LYS A 14 -7.66 -7.22 -8.03
CA LYS A 14 -7.82 -6.25 -6.94
C LYS A 14 -6.62 -6.26 -5.99
N HIS A 15 -6.18 -7.45 -5.58
CA HIS A 15 -4.98 -7.61 -4.76
C HIS A 15 -3.73 -7.07 -5.46
N ALA A 16 -3.54 -7.43 -6.73
CA ALA A 16 -2.42 -6.95 -7.53
C ALA A 16 -2.40 -5.41 -7.62
N VAL A 17 -3.55 -4.80 -7.90
CA VAL A 17 -3.69 -3.35 -8.05
C VAL A 17 -3.46 -2.59 -6.73
N LEU A 18 -3.91 -3.14 -5.59
CA LEU A 18 -3.58 -2.61 -4.27
C LEU A 18 -2.06 -2.55 -4.06
N ASN A 19 -1.40 -3.69 -4.23
CA ASN A 19 0.04 -3.81 -4.00
C ASN A 19 0.87 -2.97 -4.99
N LEU A 20 0.44 -2.88 -6.26
CA LEU A 20 1.05 -1.96 -7.23
C LEU A 20 0.91 -0.49 -6.78
N GLY A 21 -0.24 -0.11 -6.24
CA GLY A 21 -0.43 1.22 -5.64
C GLY A 21 0.57 1.49 -4.51
N GLN A 22 0.74 0.53 -3.60
CA GLN A 22 1.70 0.63 -2.49
C GLN A 22 3.15 0.73 -2.99
N ALA A 23 3.54 -0.09 -3.96
CA ALA A 23 4.86 -0.03 -4.58
C ALA A 23 5.13 1.35 -5.22
N LEU A 24 4.16 1.88 -5.96
CA LEU A 24 4.27 3.20 -6.59
C LEU A 24 4.31 4.35 -5.59
N GLN A 25 3.61 4.23 -4.46
CA GLN A 25 3.76 5.18 -3.35
C GLN A 25 5.19 5.12 -2.78
N GLY A 26 5.70 3.91 -2.57
CA GLY A 26 7.07 3.67 -2.12
C GLY A 26 8.10 4.31 -3.06
N ILE A 27 7.92 4.14 -4.37
CA ILE A 27 8.77 4.75 -5.42
C ILE A 27 8.67 6.28 -5.37
N ARG A 28 7.45 6.83 -5.28
CA ARG A 28 7.22 8.28 -5.20
C ARG A 28 7.99 8.92 -4.04
N TYR A 29 8.11 8.21 -2.93
CA TYR A 29 8.79 8.67 -1.73
C TYR A 29 10.06 7.88 -1.42
N ILE A 30 10.76 7.36 -2.44
CA ILE A 30 11.89 6.45 -2.27
C ILE A 30 13.04 7.05 -1.43
N TYR A 31 13.16 8.37 -1.41
CA TYR A 31 14.19 9.11 -0.67
C TYR A 31 13.70 9.70 0.66
N SER A 32 12.50 9.33 1.13
CA SER A 32 11.95 9.86 2.37
C SER A 32 11.00 8.88 3.08
N HIS A 33 11.11 8.79 4.40
CA HIS A 33 10.24 7.93 5.19
C HIS A 33 9.88 8.57 6.55
N PRO A 34 8.59 8.61 6.95
CA PRO A 34 8.16 9.22 8.22
C PRO A 34 8.87 8.65 9.46
N LYS A 35 9.08 7.32 9.51
CA LYS A 35 9.89 6.68 10.57
C LYS A 35 11.32 7.22 10.67
N VAL A 36 11.97 7.48 9.53
CA VAL A 36 13.37 7.93 9.49
C VAL A 36 13.50 9.36 9.96
N ASP A 37 12.47 10.19 9.75
CA ASP A 37 12.41 11.56 10.28
C ASP A 37 12.52 11.63 11.81
N LYS A 38 12.14 10.55 12.51
CA LYS A 38 12.21 10.46 13.98
C LYS A 38 13.61 10.09 14.49
N ILE A 39 14.52 9.68 13.61
CA ILE A 39 15.82 9.10 13.96
C ILE A 39 16.98 9.96 13.44
N VAL A 40 16.82 10.56 12.26
CA VAL A 40 17.88 11.32 11.59
C VAL A 40 17.30 12.58 10.97
N ASP A 41 18.05 13.68 11.04
CA ASP A 41 17.68 14.96 10.42
C ASP A 41 17.47 14.80 8.91
N ARG A 42 16.35 15.36 8.44
CA ARG A 42 15.99 15.40 7.02
C ARG A 42 17.06 16.12 6.21
N GLY A 43 17.25 15.66 4.97
CA GLY A 43 18.23 16.24 4.03
C GLY A 43 19.67 15.76 4.24
N SER A 44 19.96 15.05 5.32
CA SER A 44 21.25 14.38 5.50
C SER A 44 21.39 13.16 4.58
N LEU A 45 22.63 12.81 4.19
CA LEU A 45 22.92 11.59 3.46
C LEU A 45 22.46 10.34 4.23
N ARG A 46 22.56 10.37 5.57
CA ARG A 46 22.06 9.28 6.43
C ARG A 46 20.55 9.11 6.29
N HIS A 47 19.79 10.21 6.36
CA HIS A 47 18.33 10.17 6.20
C HIS A 47 17.92 9.59 4.83
N PHE A 48 18.62 10.00 3.76
CA PHE A 48 18.44 9.42 2.44
C PHE A 48 18.66 7.91 2.43
N LEU A 49 19.81 7.44 2.95
CA LEU A 49 20.17 6.02 2.93
C LEU A 49 19.19 5.17 3.74
N PHE A 50 18.83 5.61 4.95
CA PHE A 50 17.85 4.90 5.78
C PHE A 50 16.47 4.87 5.12
N SER A 51 16.03 5.99 4.53
CA SER A 51 14.76 6.06 3.82
C SER A 51 14.74 5.14 2.60
N PHE A 52 15.82 5.13 1.81
CA PHE A 52 15.96 4.27 0.65
C PHE A 52 15.90 2.79 1.02
N VAL A 53 16.67 2.36 2.03
CA VAL A 53 16.67 0.96 2.47
C VAL A 53 15.27 0.53 2.95
N MET A 54 14.59 1.37 3.73
CA MET A 54 13.25 1.07 4.22
C MET A 54 12.23 1.00 3.07
N ARG A 55 12.24 1.98 2.15
CA ARG A 55 11.35 2.01 0.99
C ARG A 55 11.62 0.86 0.03
N ALA A 56 12.88 0.54 -0.26
CA ALA A 56 13.24 -0.57 -1.14
C ALA A 56 12.69 -1.91 -0.63
N LYS A 57 12.78 -2.17 0.68
CA LYS A 57 12.19 -3.36 1.30
C LYS A 57 10.67 -3.43 1.09
N LEU A 58 9.96 -2.33 1.36
CA LEU A 58 8.51 -2.25 1.18
C LEU A 58 8.12 -2.40 -0.30
N ILE A 59 8.80 -1.72 -1.21
CA ILE A 59 8.55 -1.81 -2.66
C ILE A 59 8.73 -3.26 -3.14
N LEU A 60 9.81 -3.93 -2.75
CA LEU A 60 10.06 -5.32 -3.15
C LEU A 60 8.99 -6.27 -2.60
N ASN A 61 8.59 -6.07 -1.34
CA ASN A 61 7.50 -6.81 -0.73
C ASN A 61 6.19 -6.64 -1.52
N ASP A 62 5.85 -5.40 -1.86
CA ASP A 62 4.62 -5.08 -2.59
C ASP A 62 4.64 -5.63 -4.02
N LEU A 63 5.78 -5.54 -4.71
CA LEU A 63 5.92 -6.15 -6.03
C LEU A 63 5.78 -7.67 -5.97
N PHE A 64 6.33 -8.32 -4.94
CA PHE A 64 6.13 -9.75 -4.72
C PHE A 64 4.65 -10.10 -4.51
N PHE A 65 3.96 -9.37 -3.62
CA PHE A 65 2.53 -9.61 -3.39
C PHE A 65 1.65 -9.19 -4.57
N SER A 66 2.11 -8.33 -5.46
CA SER A 66 1.36 -7.97 -6.67
C SER A 66 1.18 -9.12 -7.66
N ILE A 67 2.05 -10.14 -7.58
CA ILE A 67 1.99 -11.34 -8.42
C ILE A 67 1.56 -12.60 -7.65
N LEU A 68 1.43 -12.51 -6.33
CA LEU A 68 1.03 -13.63 -5.49
C LEU A 68 -0.50 -13.68 -5.37
N PRO A 69 -1.15 -14.84 -5.63
CA PRO A 69 -2.58 -14.97 -5.46
C PRO A 69 -3.02 -14.71 -4.02
N PRO A 70 -4.03 -13.86 -3.75
CA PRO A 70 -4.46 -13.53 -2.38
C PRO A 70 -4.89 -14.77 -1.59
N HIS A 71 -5.44 -15.79 -2.26
CA HIS A 71 -5.84 -17.06 -1.67
C HIS A 71 -4.73 -17.86 -1.00
N TRP A 72 -3.46 -17.53 -1.27
CA TRP A 72 -2.32 -18.22 -0.68
C TRP A 72 -1.90 -17.61 0.67
N HIS A 73 -2.31 -16.37 0.95
CA HIS A 73 -1.85 -15.63 2.14
C HIS A 73 -2.93 -14.79 2.83
N HIS A 74 -4.16 -14.79 2.34
CA HIS A 74 -5.33 -14.22 3.01
C HIS A 74 -6.37 -15.29 3.33
N SER A 75 -7.06 -15.10 4.44
CA SER A 75 -8.23 -15.88 4.82
C SER A 75 -9.43 -15.60 3.89
N PRO A 76 -10.40 -16.53 3.81
CA PRO A 76 -11.60 -16.31 3.02
C PRO A 76 -12.39 -15.06 3.43
N ASP A 77 -12.38 -14.67 4.71
CA ASP A 77 -13.11 -13.49 5.18
C ASP A 77 -12.42 -12.18 4.78
N GLU A 78 -11.08 -12.15 4.72
CA GLU A 78 -10.34 -11.02 4.17
C GLU A 78 -10.58 -10.88 2.66
N ILE A 79 -10.64 -11.99 1.93
CA ILE A 79 -10.90 -11.98 0.48
C ILE A 79 -12.31 -11.46 0.18
N LYS A 80 -13.32 -11.79 1.01
CA LYS A 80 -14.67 -11.23 0.87
C LYS A 80 -14.67 -9.70 0.96
N ALA A 81 -13.76 -9.09 1.73
CA ALA A 81 -13.65 -7.63 1.82
C ALA A 81 -13.22 -6.99 0.49
N PHE A 82 -12.67 -7.76 -0.46
CA PHE A 82 -12.33 -7.25 -1.79
C PHE A 82 -13.60 -6.99 -2.62
N HIS A 83 -14.71 -7.62 -2.27
CA HIS A 83 -15.97 -7.50 -2.99
C HIS A 83 -16.61 -6.14 -2.68
N GLY A 84 -17.33 -5.57 -3.65
CA GLY A 84 -17.98 -4.25 -3.49
C GLY A 84 -17.06 -3.02 -3.65
N ILE A 85 -15.74 -3.18 -3.61
CA ILE A 85 -14.78 -2.09 -3.84
C ILE A 85 -14.25 -2.13 -5.28
N SER A 86 -14.20 -0.97 -5.95
CA SER A 86 -13.70 -0.86 -7.33
C SER A 86 -12.18 -1.00 -7.41
N LEU A 87 -11.67 -1.38 -8.59
CA LEU A 87 -10.22 -1.49 -8.84
C LEU A 87 -9.49 -0.17 -8.58
N LEU A 88 -10.04 0.95 -9.05
CA LEU A 88 -9.47 2.27 -8.82
C LEU A 88 -9.37 2.60 -7.34
N ARG A 89 -10.37 2.21 -6.54
CA ARG A 89 -10.36 2.44 -5.10
C ARG A 89 -9.29 1.58 -4.41
N TRP A 90 -9.12 0.32 -4.81
CA TRP A 90 -8.02 -0.53 -4.33
C TRP A 90 -6.65 0.06 -4.65
N PHE A 91 -6.46 0.57 -5.88
CA PHE A 91 -5.24 1.29 -6.24
C PHE A 91 -5.00 2.49 -5.31
N GLN A 92 -6.05 3.29 -5.05
CA GLN A 92 -5.95 4.47 -4.19
C GLN A 92 -5.61 4.11 -2.75
N TYR A 93 -6.16 3.03 -2.20
CA TYR A 93 -5.79 2.54 -0.87
C TYR A 93 -4.30 2.24 -0.78
N GLY A 94 -3.69 1.70 -1.83
CA GLY A 94 -2.25 1.50 -1.87
C GLY A 94 -1.45 2.78 -2.11
N TYR A 95 -1.85 3.57 -3.10
CA TYR A 95 -1.07 4.71 -3.59
C TYR A 95 -1.14 5.96 -2.70
N CYS A 96 -2.24 6.13 -1.98
CA CYS A 96 -2.52 7.32 -1.18
C CYS A 96 -3.31 6.99 0.09
N ALA A 97 -2.84 5.97 0.83
CA ALA A 97 -3.45 5.48 2.08
C ALA A 97 -3.80 6.59 3.08
N TRP A 98 -2.98 7.65 3.16
CA TRP A 98 -3.21 8.83 4.00
C TRP A 98 -4.55 9.54 3.77
N ARG A 99 -5.22 9.33 2.62
CA ARG A 99 -6.54 9.89 2.32
C ARG A 99 -7.70 9.13 2.95
N PHE A 100 -7.45 7.98 3.56
CA PHE A 100 -8.47 7.05 4.03
C PHE A 100 -8.38 6.83 5.54
N SER A 101 -9.53 6.67 6.19
CA SER A 101 -9.64 6.18 7.57
C SER A 101 -9.33 4.69 7.64
N ASP A 102 -9.20 4.18 8.87
CA ASP A 102 -8.99 2.75 9.12
C ASP A 102 -10.18 1.91 8.64
N SER A 103 -11.37 2.52 8.54
CA SER A 103 -12.57 1.93 7.94
C SER A 103 -12.62 2.03 6.41
N GLY A 104 -11.60 2.60 5.76
CA GLY A 104 -11.55 2.81 4.30
C GLY A 104 -12.38 4.01 3.79
N ALA A 105 -12.97 4.82 4.67
CA ALA A 105 -13.71 6.02 4.28
C ALA A 105 -12.75 7.16 3.91
N LEU A 106 -13.18 8.06 3.02
CA LEU A 106 -12.38 9.26 2.71
C LEU A 106 -12.33 10.18 3.93
N LYS A 107 -11.14 10.61 4.30
CA LYS A 107 -10.91 11.64 5.30
C LYS A 107 -11.23 13.02 4.73
N THR A 108 -11.77 13.90 5.55
CA THR A 108 -11.69 15.34 5.31
C THR A 108 -10.26 15.77 5.56
N LEU A 109 -9.64 16.41 4.58
CA LEU A 109 -8.23 16.78 4.64
C LEU A 109 -8.08 18.27 4.98
N ASP A 110 -7.20 18.60 5.90
CA ASP A 110 -6.90 19.99 6.30
C ASP A 110 -5.54 20.49 5.77
N GLY A 111 -4.77 19.61 5.12
CA GLY A 111 -3.48 19.93 4.53
C GLY A 111 -2.29 19.62 5.44
N THR A 112 -2.52 19.16 6.66
CA THR A 112 -1.46 18.75 7.60
C THR A 112 -1.03 17.29 7.42
N GLU A 113 -1.71 16.53 6.55
CA GLU A 113 -1.46 15.11 6.40
C GLU A 113 -0.10 14.83 5.77
N ASP A 114 0.63 13.89 6.37
CA ASP A 114 1.84 13.39 5.76
C ASP A 114 1.50 12.46 4.59
N LYS A 115 1.62 12.96 3.37
CA LYS A 115 1.33 12.21 2.14
C LYS A 115 2.25 10.99 1.95
N ARG A 116 3.35 10.92 2.70
CA ARG A 116 4.30 9.80 2.73
C ARG A 116 3.84 8.69 3.67
N TRP A 117 2.87 8.97 4.55
CA TRP A 117 2.34 7.99 5.49
C TRP A 117 1.61 6.88 4.74
N ASP A 118 1.89 5.68 5.19
CA ASP A 118 1.13 4.47 4.91
C ASP A 118 1.01 3.67 6.22
N PRO A 119 -0.02 2.84 6.40
CA PRO A 119 -0.24 2.13 7.67
C PRO A 119 0.96 1.29 8.15
N ARG A 120 1.81 0.81 7.24
CA ARG A 120 3.01 0.02 7.57
C ARG A 120 4.13 0.90 8.14
N CYS A 121 3.94 2.23 8.14
CA CYS A 121 4.76 3.20 8.85
C CYS A 121 4.51 3.23 10.36
N ASP A 122 3.56 2.47 10.90
CA ASP A 122 3.28 2.46 12.35
C ASP A 122 3.80 1.19 13.05
N ASP A 123 4.26 0.19 12.28
CA ASP A 123 4.72 -1.13 12.78
C ASP A 123 6.23 -1.27 13.09
#